data_AF-L8DSX9-F1
#
_entry.id   AF-L8DSX9-F1
#
_cell.length_a   1.000
_cell.length_b   1.000
_cell.length_c   1.000
_cell.angle_alpha   90.00
_cell.angle_beta   90.00
_cell.angle_gamma   90.00
#
_symmetry.space_group_name_H-M   'P 1'
#
loop_
_entity.id
_entity.type
_entity.pdbx_description
1 polymer ?
#
loop_
_entity_poly.entity_id
_entity_poly.type
_entity_poly.pdbx_seq_one_letter_code
_entity_poly.pdbx_strand_id
1 'polypeptide(L)'
;SNAYPCNDGHSIIIAGNGDAIFQRYMETIDRPDLAADPDLASNAGRWRRREELDAAISAWTGLHSRDRALKLLDEAGVPSGPIYTAADIVADEQYAARNMIQHFPVDTGGDEPADVGFVGVVPVIGDASVPIRSVGPDLGEHTREVLSTLLGRTDEEMSL
;
A
#
# COMPACT_ATOMS: atom_id res chain seq x y z
N SER A 1 1.19 -10.23 -12.59
CA SER A 1 1.02 -8.78 -12.35
C SER A 1 2.36 -8.10 -12.45
N ASN A 2 2.39 -6.85 -12.87
CA ASN A 2 3.61 -6.04 -12.93
C ASN A 2 3.25 -4.56 -12.70
N ALA A 3 4.25 -3.72 -12.43
CA ALA A 3 4.11 -2.28 -12.26
C ALA A 3 4.51 -1.53 -13.53
N TYR A 4 3.72 -0.54 -13.93
CA TYR A 4 3.95 0.24 -15.15
C TYR A 4 3.83 1.75 -14.89
N PRO A 5 4.78 2.56 -15.40
CA PRO A 5 4.74 4.01 -15.24
C PRO A 5 3.63 4.63 -16.10
N CYS A 6 3.07 5.71 -15.59
CA CYS A 6 2.09 6.57 -16.26
C CYS A 6 2.74 7.91 -16.65
N ASN A 7 2.04 8.73 -17.44
CA ASN A 7 2.58 9.99 -17.96
C ASN A 7 2.69 11.13 -16.94
N ASP A 8 2.11 10.94 -15.76
CA ASP A 8 2.01 11.91 -14.66
C ASP A 8 3.03 11.65 -13.54
N GLY A 9 3.99 10.76 -13.77
CA GLY A 9 5.03 10.40 -12.80
C GLY A 9 4.59 9.37 -11.75
N HIS A 10 3.34 8.93 -11.78
CA HIS A 10 2.86 7.83 -10.96
C HIS A 10 2.98 6.47 -11.68
N SER A 11 2.72 5.39 -10.96
CA SER A 11 2.70 4.02 -11.50
C SER A 11 1.45 3.27 -11.06
N ILE A 12 1.04 2.28 -11.85
CA ILE A 12 -0.06 1.38 -11.55
C ILE A 12 0.41 -0.07 -11.57
N ILE A 13 -0.26 -0.93 -10.80
CA ILE A 13 -0.09 -2.38 -10.87
C ILE A 13 -1.26 -2.95 -11.66
N ILE A 14 -0.97 -3.85 -12.59
CA ILE A 14 -1.99 -4.51 -13.41
C ILE A 14 -1.83 -6.03 -13.26
N ALA A 15 -2.94 -6.73 -13.03
CA ALA A 15 -3.01 -8.19 -12.90
C ALA A 15 -3.78 -8.83 -14.06
N GLY A 16 -3.10 -9.01 -15.20
CA GLY A 16 -3.66 -9.57 -16.44
C GLY A 16 -3.38 -11.06 -16.70
N ASN A 17 -3.01 -11.86 -15.68
CA ASN A 17 -2.48 -13.21 -15.91
C ASN A 17 -3.55 -14.25 -16.29
N GLY A 18 -4.83 -14.03 -15.98
CA GLY A 18 -5.91 -14.96 -16.35
C GLY A 18 -6.23 -14.86 -17.84
N ASP A 19 -6.50 -16.00 -18.50
CA ASP A 19 -6.65 -16.03 -19.97
C ASP A 19 -7.77 -15.10 -20.48
N ALA A 20 -8.95 -15.15 -19.84
CA ALA A 20 -10.05 -14.25 -20.17
C ALA A 20 -9.74 -12.78 -19.83
N ILE A 21 -8.88 -12.52 -18.85
CA ILE A 21 -8.44 -11.16 -18.48
C ILE A 21 -7.48 -10.62 -19.53
N PHE A 22 -6.56 -11.45 -19.99
CA PHE A 22 -5.56 -11.09 -20.97
C PHE A 22 -6.19 -10.61 -22.28
N GLN A 23 -7.20 -11.31 -22.81
CA GLN A 23 -7.84 -10.94 -24.07
C GLN A 23 -8.42 -9.52 -24.02
N ARG A 24 -9.34 -9.26 -23.08
CA ARG A 24 -9.94 -7.92 -22.91
C ARG A 24 -8.91 -6.86 -22.52
N TYR A 25 -7.87 -7.23 -21.78
CA TYR A 25 -6.79 -6.32 -21.43
C TYR A 25 -6.03 -5.86 -22.68
N MET A 26 -5.65 -6.78 -23.55
CA MET A 26 -4.97 -6.44 -24.82
C MET A 26 -5.88 -5.62 -25.74
N GLU A 27 -7.18 -5.90 -25.79
CA GLU A 27 -8.15 -5.05 -26.50
C GLU A 27 -8.20 -3.62 -25.91
N THR A 28 -8.20 -3.48 -24.58
CA THR A 28 -8.25 -2.18 -23.89
C THR A 28 -7.03 -1.32 -24.17
N ILE A 29 -5.87 -1.94 -24.39
CA ILE A 29 -4.62 -1.24 -24.69
C ILE A 29 -4.33 -1.09 -26.19
N ASP A 30 -5.38 -1.20 -27.02
CA ASP A 30 -5.31 -1.09 -28.48
C ASP A 30 -4.36 -2.11 -29.15
N ARG A 31 -4.26 -3.32 -28.57
CA ARG A 31 -3.49 -4.45 -29.09
C ARG A 31 -4.35 -5.70 -29.34
N PRO A 32 -5.42 -5.62 -30.15
CA PRO A 32 -6.23 -6.80 -30.49
C PRO A 32 -5.42 -7.88 -31.23
N ASP A 33 -4.30 -7.51 -31.86
CA ASP A 33 -3.34 -8.43 -32.45
C ASP A 33 -2.70 -9.36 -31.41
N LEU A 34 -2.34 -8.84 -30.23
CA LEU A 34 -1.84 -9.65 -29.11
C LEU A 34 -2.94 -10.45 -28.43
N ALA A 35 -4.16 -9.92 -28.39
CA ALA A 35 -5.33 -10.61 -27.83
C ALA A 35 -5.66 -11.90 -28.60
N ALA A 36 -5.53 -11.85 -29.94
CA ALA A 36 -5.89 -12.94 -30.85
C ALA A 36 -4.74 -13.93 -31.13
N ASP A 37 -3.53 -13.65 -30.62
CA ASP A 37 -2.34 -14.47 -30.90
C ASP A 37 -2.42 -15.85 -30.20
N PRO A 38 -2.43 -16.96 -30.96
CA PRO A 38 -2.50 -18.31 -30.39
C PRO A 38 -1.34 -18.63 -29.43
N ASP A 39 -0.15 -18.06 -29.64
CA ASP A 39 1.01 -18.28 -28.78
C ASP A 39 0.89 -17.53 -27.44
N LEU A 40 -0.03 -16.57 -27.33
CA LEU A 40 -0.31 -15.81 -26.11
C LEU A 40 -1.60 -16.27 -25.40
N ALA A 41 -2.29 -17.29 -25.93
CA ALA A 41 -3.53 -17.81 -25.36
C ALA A 41 -3.35 -18.37 -23.93
N SER A 42 -2.17 -18.88 -23.60
CA SER A 42 -1.84 -19.41 -22.27
C SER A 42 -0.84 -18.53 -21.52
N ASN A 43 -0.90 -18.56 -20.19
CA ASN A 43 0.04 -17.82 -19.34
C ASN A 43 1.50 -18.23 -19.59
N ALA A 44 1.77 -19.50 -19.92
CA ALA A 44 3.11 -19.96 -20.24
C ALA A 44 3.65 -19.32 -21.53
N GLY A 45 2.79 -19.14 -22.54
CA GLY A 45 3.14 -18.44 -23.77
C GLY A 45 3.44 -16.96 -23.53
N ARG A 46 2.56 -16.30 -22.76
CA ARG A 46 2.75 -14.90 -22.32
C ARG A 46 4.04 -14.69 -21.54
N TRP A 47 4.40 -15.63 -20.67
CA TRP A 47 5.66 -15.56 -19.93
C TRP A 47 6.89 -15.58 -20.84
N ARG A 48 6.89 -16.41 -21.90
CA ARG A 48 7.99 -16.48 -22.86
C ARG A 48 8.17 -15.18 -23.64
N ARG A 49 7.07 -14.45 -23.90
CA ARG A 49 7.04 -13.17 -24.61
C ARG A 49 6.83 -11.96 -23.69
N ARG A 50 7.13 -12.10 -22.38
CA ARG A 50 6.83 -11.08 -21.37
C ARG A 50 7.42 -9.71 -21.69
N GLU A 51 8.61 -9.66 -22.29
CA GLU A 51 9.29 -8.40 -22.63
C GLU A 51 8.53 -7.61 -23.71
N GLU A 52 7.95 -8.30 -24.70
CA GLU A 52 7.10 -7.69 -25.72
C GLU A 52 5.79 -7.17 -25.11
N LEU A 53 5.19 -7.96 -24.21
CA LEU A 53 3.97 -7.56 -23.50
C LEU A 53 4.23 -6.36 -22.58
N ASP A 54 5.31 -6.40 -21.80
CA ASP A 54 5.71 -5.30 -20.92
C ASP A 54 5.98 -4.02 -21.71
N ALA A 55 6.61 -4.11 -22.89
CA ALA A 55 6.83 -2.97 -23.77
C ALA A 55 5.52 -2.40 -24.31
N ALA A 56 4.59 -3.24 -24.78
CA ALA A 56 3.28 -2.82 -25.28
C ALA A 56 2.45 -2.14 -24.18
N ILE A 57 2.43 -2.74 -22.99
CA ILE A 57 1.71 -2.22 -21.84
C ILE A 57 2.31 -0.89 -21.39
N SER A 58 3.65 -0.81 -21.24
CA SER A 58 4.34 0.41 -20.81
C SER A 58 4.12 1.55 -21.80
N ALA A 59 4.11 1.25 -23.10
CA ALA A 59 3.81 2.24 -24.13
C ALA A 59 2.41 2.80 -23.97
N TRP A 60 1.40 1.96 -23.69
CA TRP A 60 0.04 2.42 -23.46
C TRP A 60 -0.11 3.18 -22.14
N THR A 61 0.40 2.67 -21.02
CA THR A 61 0.30 3.36 -19.72
C THR A 61 1.00 4.71 -19.74
N GLY A 62 2.12 4.82 -20.48
CA GLY A 62 2.84 6.07 -20.70
C GLY A 62 2.07 7.14 -21.50
N LEU A 63 0.90 6.83 -22.06
CA LEU A 63 0.01 7.80 -22.71
C LEU A 63 -1.05 8.38 -21.77
N HIS A 64 -1.26 7.76 -20.60
CA HIS A 64 -2.36 8.10 -19.68
C HIS A 64 -1.83 8.55 -18.33
N SER A 65 -2.63 9.36 -17.63
CA SER A 65 -2.44 9.55 -16.18
C SER A 65 -2.84 8.28 -15.43
N ARG A 66 -2.35 8.11 -14.20
CA ARG A 66 -2.68 6.99 -13.32
C ARG A 66 -4.19 6.77 -13.24
N ASP A 67 -4.94 7.83 -12.91
CA ASP A 67 -6.38 7.75 -12.68
C ASP A 67 -7.14 7.43 -13.97
N ARG A 68 -6.68 7.94 -15.12
CA ARG A 68 -7.28 7.62 -16.42
C ARG A 68 -7.04 6.16 -16.80
N ALA A 69 -5.82 5.67 -16.62
CA ALA A 69 -5.47 4.29 -16.91
C ALA A 69 -6.26 3.32 -16.01
N LEU A 70 -6.32 3.57 -14.70
CA LEU A 70 -7.10 2.76 -13.76
C LEU A 70 -8.58 2.73 -14.14
N LYS A 71 -9.17 3.88 -14.48
CA LYS A 71 -10.57 3.95 -14.91
C LYS A 71 -10.83 3.09 -16.17
N LEU A 72 -9.98 3.20 -17.18
CA LEU A 72 -10.11 2.42 -18.41
C LEU A 72 -10.00 0.91 -18.17
N LEU A 73 -9.06 0.51 -17.30
CA LEU A 73 -8.87 -0.89 -16.94
C LEU A 73 -10.03 -1.44 -16.10
N ASP A 74 -10.56 -0.65 -15.16
CA ASP A 74 -11.72 -1.01 -14.34
C ASP A 74 -13.00 -1.18 -15.20
N GLU A 75 -13.24 -0.25 -16.13
CA GLU A 75 -14.34 -0.33 -17.11
C GLU A 75 -14.26 -1.62 -17.96
N ALA A 76 -13.05 -2.11 -18.24
CA ALA A 76 -12.79 -3.37 -18.94
C ALA A 76 -12.75 -4.61 -18.01
N GLY A 77 -12.97 -4.45 -16.71
CA GLY A 77 -12.88 -5.51 -15.71
C GLY A 77 -11.47 -6.12 -15.62
N VAL A 78 -10.41 -5.34 -15.89
CA VAL A 78 -9.02 -5.73 -15.74
C VAL A 78 -8.55 -5.32 -14.33
N PRO A 79 -8.24 -6.29 -13.43
CA PRO A 79 -7.82 -5.95 -12.08
C PRO A 79 -6.54 -5.11 -12.10
N SER A 80 -6.64 -3.92 -11.54
CA SER A 80 -5.53 -2.97 -11.45
C SER A 80 -5.67 -2.10 -10.20
N GLY A 81 -4.58 -1.47 -9.79
CA GLY A 81 -4.58 -0.61 -8.62
C GLY A 81 -3.43 0.39 -8.64
N PRO A 82 -3.57 1.51 -7.90
CA PRO A 82 -2.51 2.50 -7.78
C PRO A 82 -1.33 1.95 -6.96
N ILE A 83 -0.13 2.49 -7.20
CA ILE A 83 0.99 2.37 -6.25
C ILE A 83 0.97 3.62 -5.37
N TYR A 84 0.58 3.44 -4.11
CA TYR A 84 0.50 4.55 -3.16
C TYR A 84 1.86 4.91 -2.56
N THR A 85 2.09 6.21 -2.44
CA THR A 85 3.09 6.81 -1.55
C THR A 85 2.55 6.92 -0.13
N ALA A 86 3.40 7.26 0.84
CA ALA A 86 2.94 7.56 2.19
C ALA A 86 1.93 8.72 2.23
N ALA A 87 2.13 9.75 1.40
CA ALA A 87 1.19 10.86 1.29
C ALA A 87 -0.18 10.43 0.72
N ASP A 88 -0.18 9.54 -0.28
CA ASP A 88 -1.43 8.97 -0.82
C ASP A 88 -2.18 8.19 0.26
N ILE A 89 -1.49 7.34 1.04
CA ILE A 89 -2.09 6.56 2.13
C ILE A 89 -2.75 7.46 3.17
N VAL A 90 -2.08 8.56 3.55
CA VAL A 90 -2.59 9.50 4.55
C VAL A 90 -3.84 10.23 4.04
N ALA A 91 -3.91 10.52 2.73
CA ALA A 91 -5.03 11.22 2.11
C ALA A 91 -6.19 10.28 1.67
N ASP A 92 -5.99 8.97 1.70
CA ASP A 92 -6.95 8.00 1.16
C ASP A 92 -8.19 7.84 2.05
N GLU A 93 -9.37 7.95 1.43
CA GLU A 93 -10.66 7.90 2.11
C GLU A 93 -10.93 6.55 2.78
N GLN A 94 -10.45 5.44 2.22
CA GLN A 94 -10.64 4.10 2.79
C GLN A 94 -9.72 3.88 4.00
N TYR A 95 -8.48 4.38 3.96
CA TYR A 95 -7.61 4.38 5.13
C TYR A 95 -8.19 5.24 6.27
N ALA A 96 -8.70 6.42 5.95
CA ALA A 96 -9.35 7.31 6.91
C ALA A 96 -10.62 6.68 7.51
N ALA A 97 -11.54 6.16 6.68
CA ALA A 97 -12.78 5.53 7.11
C ALA A 97 -12.54 4.33 8.05
N ARG A 98 -11.40 3.67 7.92
CA ARG A 98 -11.03 2.49 8.72
C ARG A 98 -10.13 2.81 9.91
N ASN A 99 -9.90 4.08 10.22
CA ASN A 99 -9.02 4.54 11.30
C ASN A 99 -7.61 3.91 11.23
N MET A 100 -7.09 3.76 10.00
CA MET A 100 -5.84 3.03 9.74
C MET A 100 -4.58 3.88 9.94
N ILE A 101 -4.72 5.20 10.09
CA ILE A 101 -3.66 6.12 10.48
C ILE A 101 -4.14 6.88 11.71
N GLN A 102 -3.54 6.61 12.86
CA GLN A 102 -3.93 7.20 14.14
C GLN A 102 -2.83 8.14 14.62
N HIS A 103 -3.21 9.38 14.91
CA HIS A 103 -2.29 10.48 15.16
C HIS A 103 -2.07 10.71 16.65
N PHE A 104 -0.81 10.88 17.05
CA PHE A 104 -0.41 11.10 18.44
C PHE A 104 0.69 12.17 18.54
N PRO A 105 0.68 13.02 19.59
CA PRO A 105 1.81 13.88 19.89
C PRO A 105 3.00 13.04 20.37
N VAL A 106 4.15 13.18 19.72
CA VAL A 106 5.39 12.45 20.04
C VAL A 106 6.51 13.45 20.23
N ASP A 107 7.26 13.30 21.33
CA ASP A 107 8.51 14.05 21.51
C ASP A 107 9.56 13.51 20.52
N THR A 108 9.95 14.37 19.57
CA THR A 108 11.00 14.08 18.59
C THR A 108 12.29 14.86 18.86
N GLY A 109 12.43 15.44 20.07
CA GLY A 109 13.54 16.32 20.45
C GLY A 109 13.41 17.75 19.92
N GLY A 110 12.21 18.17 19.52
CA GLY A 110 11.90 19.54 19.10
C GLY A 110 11.37 20.41 20.24
N ASP A 111 11.06 21.68 19.95
CA ASP A 111 10.49 22.59 20.94
C ASP A 111 9.08 22.19 21.40
N GLU A 112 8.32 21.53 20.52
CA GLU A 112 6.95 21.05 20.75
C GLU A 112 6.80 19.61 20.23
N PRO A 113 5.93 18.77 20.83
CA PRO A 113 5.65 17.44 20.31
C PRO A 113 5.12 17.47 18.88
N ALA A 114 5.66 16.60 18.02
CA ALA A 114 5.21 16.46 16.64
C ALA A 114 3.95 15.58 16.57
N ASP A 115 3.01 15.93 15.69
CA ASP A 115 1.88 15.06 15.37
C ASP A 115 2.33 13.94 14.42
N VAL A 116 2.35 12.70 14.91
CA VAL A 116 2.88 11.54 14.20
C VAL A 116 1.79 10.52 13.96
N GLY A 117 1.62 10.11 12.70
CA GLY A 117 0.69 9.05 12.30
C GLY A 117 1.27 7.65 12.52
N PHE A 118 0.54 6.82 13.26
CA PHE A 118 0.84 5.41 13.49
C PHE A 118 -0.13 4.51 12.73
N VAL A 119 0.36 3.38 12.24
CA VAL A 119 -0.47 2.40 11.54
C VAL A 119 -1.47 1.77 12.53
N GLY A 120 -2.74 1.75 12.15
CA GLY A 120 -3.81 1.13 12.92
C GLY A 120 -3.57 -0.37 13.16
N VAL A 121 -4.12 -0.87 14.26
CA VAL A 121 -4.05 -2.27 14.65
C VAL A 121 -4.76 -3.17 13.63
N VAL A 122 -4.08 -4.25 13.22
CA VAL A 122 -4.61 -5.28 12.32
C VAL A 122 -4.58 -6.68 12.98
N PRO A 123 -5.53 -7.58 12.66
CA PRO A 123 -6.66 -7.39 11.75
C PRO A 123 -7.72 -6.46 12.33
N VAL A 124 -8.42 -5.73 11.46
CA VAL A 124 -9.59 -4.93 11.85
C VAL A 124 -10.79 -5.85 11.98
N ILE A 125 -11.33 -5.96 13.20
CA ILE A 125 -12.57 -6.68 13.49
C ILE A 125 -13.66 -5.63 13.72
N GLY A 126 -14.66 -5.58 12.83
CA GLY A 126 -15.67 -4.53 12.80
C GLY A 126 -15.39 -3.46 11.74
N ASP A 127 -15.85 -2.23 11.98
CA ASP A 127 -15.84 -1.17 10.96
C ASP A 127 -14.49 -0.44 10.85
N ALA A 128 -13.80 -0.22 11.98
CA ALA A 128 -12.57 0.57 12.05
C ALA A 128 -11.54 -0.03 13.01
N SER A 129 -10.27 0.28 12.80
CA SER A 129 -9.17 -0.13 13.66
C SER A 129 -9.37 0.38 15.08
N VAL A 130 -9.10 -0.48 16.06
CA VAL A 130 -9.19 -0.13 17.48
C VAL A 130 -8.15 0.95 17.83
N PRO A 131 -8.44 1.86 18.79
CA PRO A 131 -7.50 2.88 19.21
C PRO A 131 -6.19 2.27 19.74
N ILE A 132 -5.06 2.81 19.29
CA ILE A 132 -3.75 2.53 19.88
C ILE A 132 -3.76 3.06 21.32
N ARG A 133 -3.50 2.16 22.27
CA ARG A 133 -3.59 2.47 23.71
C ARG A 133 -2.44 3.35 24.23
N SER A 134 -1.29 3.27 23.60
CA SER A 134 -0.06 3.98 23.96
C SER A 134 0.94 3.84 22.81
N VAL A 135 1.71 4.90 22.56
CA VAL A 135 2.82 4.92 21.59
C VAL A 135 4.13 4.34 22.17
N GLY A 136 4.08 3.84 23.40
CA GLY A 136 5.24 3.41 24.18
C GLY A 136 5.54 4.39 25.32
N PRO A 137 6.23 3.93 26.37
CA PRO A 137 6.68 4.80 27.45
C PRO A 137 7.92 5.60 27.07
N ASP A 138 8.13 6.70 27.80
CA ASP A 138 9.40 7.40 27.81
C ASP A 138 10.51 6.56 28.44
N LEU A 139 11.76 6.99 28.19
CA LEU A 139 12.94 6.33 28.74
C LEU A 139 12.89 6.37 30.28
N GLY A 140 12.69 5.19 30.88
CA GLY A 140 12.69 5.00 32.33
C GLY A 140 11.36 5.28 33.03
N GLU A 141 10.29 5.58 32.31
CA GLU A 141 8.97 5.90 32.87
C GLU A 141 8.49 4.84 33.88
N HIS A 142 8.64 3.57 33.53
CA HIS A 142 8.21 2.44 34.38
C HIS A 142 9.32 1.89 35.29
N THR A 143 10.53 2.48 35.32
CA THR A 143 11.67 1.92 36.07
C THR A 143 11.35 1.77 37.56
N ARG A 144 10.80 2.82 38.19
CA ARG A 144 10.44 2.79 39.62
C ARG A 144 9.30 1.82 39.91
N GLU A 145 8.29 1.79 39.05
CA GLU A 145 7.16 0.86 39.18
C GLU A 145 7.66 -0.58 39.16
N VAL A 146 8.48 -0.95 38.19
CA VAL A 146 9.02 -2.31 38.06
C VAL A 146 9.94 -2.67 39.23
N LEU A 147 10.85 -1.78 39.62
CA LEU A 147 11.77 -2.03 40.74
C LEU A 147 11.03 -2.25 42.07
N SER A 148 9.99 -1.46 42.33
CA SER A 148 9.22 -1.56 43.58
C SER A 148 8.20 -2.71 43.56
N THR A 149 7.38 -2.82 42.51
CA THR A 149 6.23 -3.73 42.49
C THR A 149 6.59 -5.16 42.09
N LEU A 150 7.49 -5.34 41.12
CA LEU A 150 7.86 -6.66 40.62
C LEU A 150 9.10 -7.20 41.32
N LEU A 151 10.04 -6.33 41.68
CA LEU A 151 11.32 -6.72 42.29
C LEU A 151 11.41 -6.45 43.79
N GLY A 152 10.40 -5.79 44.38
CA GLY A 152 10.32 -5.57 45.83
C GLY A 152 11.41 -4.66 46.39
N ARG A 153 12.03 -3.82 45.56
CA ARG A 153 13.10 -2.91 45.98
C ARG A 153 12.56 -1.81 46.87
N THR A 154 13.29 -1.49 47.94
CA THR A 154 12.98 -0.35 48.79
C THR A 154 13.40 0.95 48.10
N ASP A 155 12.83 2.09 48.55
CA ASP A 155 13.25 3.41 48.04
C ASP A 155 14.75 3.66 48.22
N GLU A 156 15.35 3.09 49.27
CA GLU A 156 16.78 3.21 49.56
C GLU A 156 17.62 2.48 48.50
N GLU A 157 17.24 1.26 48.12
CA GLU A 157 17.90 0.49 47.05
C GLU A 157 17.69 1.09 45.65
N MET A 158 16.63 1.88 45.44
CA MET A 158 16.33 2.55 44.17
C MET A 158 16.96 3.95 44.04
N SER A 159 17.64 4.44 45.08
CA SER A 159 18.23 5.79 45.12
C SER A 159 19.72 5.85 44.76
N LEU A 160 20.34 4.68 44.51
CA LEU A 160 21.74 4.49 44.12
C LEU A 160 21.92 4.45 42.60
#